data_AF-B8AHK3-F1
#
_entry.id   AF-B8AHK3-F1
#
_cell.length_a   1.000
_cell.length_b   1.000
_cell.length_c   1.000
_cell.angle_alpha   90.00
_cell.angle_beta   90.00
_cell.angle_gamma   90.00
#
_symmetry.space_group_name_H-M   'P 1'
#
loop_
_entity.id
_entity.type
_entity.pdbx_description
1 polymer ?
#
loop_
_entity_poly.entity_id
_entity_poly.type
_entity_poly.pdbx_seq_one_letter_code
_entity_poly.pdbx_strand_id
1 'polypeptide(L)'
;MAEVGWAVSALGWITSPVATRLLREGLEFIGFNESERLQDLETRIIPRMAQLMEQADRIPPGQRAPLEQWATKLRSAFYDAEDILDVADYHRLEKQCMSITIDECIYGSDLR
;
A
#
# COMPACT_ATOMS: atom_id res chain seq x y z
N MET A 1 9.66 18.22 -23.34
CA MET A 1 9.07 16.91 -23.74
C MET A 1 8.98 15.97 -22.53
N ALA A 2 8.41 16.42 -21.40
CA ALA A 2 8.35 15.62 -20.16
C ALA A 2 7.04 15.85 -19.38
N GLU A 3 5.94 16.17 -20.07
CA GLU A 3 4.80 16.84 -19.43
C GLU A 3 3.56 15.97 -19.21
N VAL A 4 3.54 14.72 -19.67
CA VAL A 4 2.37 13.79 -19.55
C VAL A 4 2.71 12.54 -18.72
N GLY A 5 3.99 12.33 -18.38
CA GLY A 5 4.44 11.07 -17.77
C GLY A 5 4.06 10.88 -16.31
N TRP A 6 3.92 11.97 -15.53
CA TRP A 6 3.70 11.88 -14.09
C TRP A 6 2.27 11.42 -13.76
N ALA A 7 1.26 11.91 -14.49
CA ALA A 7 -0.13 11.57 -14.26
C ALA A 7 -0.38 10.09 -14.59
N VAL A 8 0.14 9.61 -15.72
CA VAL A 8 0.11 8.18 -16.09
C VAL A 8 0.85 7.32 -15.06
N SER A 9 1.99 7.79 -14.55
CA SER A 9 2.75 7.08 -13.52
C SER A 9 2.01 7.02 -12.18
N ALA A 10 1.33 8.11 -11.80
CA ALA A 10 0.57 8.21 -10.56
C ALA A 10 -0.73 7.38 -10.65
N LEU A 11 -1.41 7.41 -11.79
CA LEU A 11 -2.55 6.55 -12.10
C LEU A 11 -2.18 5.07 -12.02
N GLY A 12 -1.11 4.67 -12.71
CA GLY A 12 -0.63 3.29 -12.71
C GLY A 12 -0.23 2.81 -11.31
N TRP A 13 0.33 3.70 -10.48
CA TRP A 13 0.63 3.40 -9.08
C TRP A 13 -0.63 3.28 -8.22
N ILE A 14 -1.60 4.18 -8.32
CA ILE A 14 -2.85 4.13 -7.54
C ILE A 14 -3.68 2.87 -7.85
N THR A 15 -3.67 2.43 -9.11
CA THR A 15 -4.36 1.20 -9.51
C THR A 15 -3.55 -0.07 -9.23
N SER A 16 -2.33 0.08 -8.70
CA SER A 16 -1.45 -1.06 -8.42
C SER A 16 -1.97 -1.87 -7.22
N PRO A 17 -1.88 -3.21 -7.27
CA PRO A 17 -2.21 -4.05 -6.12
C PRO A 17 -1.37 -3.73 -4.88
N VAL A 18 -0.17 -3.15 -5.04
CA VAL A 18 0.69 -2.70 -3.93
C VAL A 18 0.03 -1.57 -3.15
N ALA A 19 -0.41 -0.50 -3.83
CA ALA A 19 -1.07 0.64 -3.18
C ALA A 19 -2.37 0.21 -2.48
N THR A 20 -3.12 -0.70 -3.12
CA THR A 20 -4.35 -1.27 -2.55
C THR A 20 -4.08 -2.11 -1.29
N ARG A 21 -3.05 -2.96 -1.30
CA ARG A 21 -2.64 -3.74 -0.13
C ARG A 21 -2.23 -2.85 1.03
N LEU A 22 -1.39 -1.85 0.77
CA LEU A 22 -0.92 -0.92 1.78
C LEU A 22 -2.05 -0.09 2.38
N LEU A 23 -3.01 0.35 1.56
CA LEU A 23 -4.23 0.98 2.08
C LEU A 23 -4.98 0.03 2.99
N ARG A 24 -5.18 -1.23 2.58
CA ARG A 24 -5.89 -2.23 3.39
C ARG A 24 -5.19 -2.49 4.72
N GLU A 25 -3.93 -2.91 4.66
CA GLU A 25 -3.14 -3.35 5.82
C GLU A 25 -2.74 -2.18 6.72
N GLY A 26 -2.38 -1.03 6.14
CA GLY A 26 -2.07 0.18 6.90
C GLY A 26 -3.27 0.75 7.64
N LEU A 27 -4.47 0.71 7.04
CA LEU A 27 -5.69 1.15 7.72
C LEU A 27 -6.14 0.15 8.79
N GLU A 28 -5.99 -1.15 8.52
CA GLU A 28 -6.22 -2.19 9.53
C GLU A 28 -5.27 -2.02 10.74
N PHE A 29 -3.99 -1.73 10.49
CA PHE A 29 -2.99 -1.46 11.53
C PHE A 29 -3.33 -0.23 12.40
N ILE A 30 -3.93 0.82 11.81
CA ILE A 30 -4.38 2.02 12.55
C ILE A 30 -5.72 1.76 13.28
N GLY A 31 -6.28 0.56 13.20
CA GLY A 31 -7.53 0.17 13.86
C GLY A 31 -8.79 0.58 13.08
N PHE A 32 -8.64 0.94 11.80
CA PHE A 32 -9.73 1.26 10.89
C PHE A 32 -10.30 -0.02 10.26
N ASN A 33 -10.62 -1.01 11.11
CA ASN A 33 -11.09 -2.35 10.72
C ASN A 33 -12.61 -2.41 10.44
N GLU A 34 -13.26 -1.27 10.18
CA GLU A 34 -14.61 -1.30 9.64
C GLU A 34 -14.50 -1.76 8.18
N SER A 35 -14.52 -3.08 7.96
CA SER A 35 -14.30 -3.72 6.67
C SER A 35 -15.19 -3.14 5.57
N GLU A 36 -16.42 -2.75 5.90
CA GLU A 36 -17.34 -2.06 5.00
C GLU A 36 -16.85 -0.66 4.62
N ARG A 37 -16.31 0.11 5.58
CA ARG A 37 -15.71 1.43 5.32
C ARG A 37 -14.39 1.33 4.57
N LEU A 38 -13.59 0.31 4.85
CA LEU A 38 -12.34 0.05 4.15
C LEU A 38 -12.61 -0.35 2.70
N GLN A 39 -13.62 -1.18 2.48
CA GLN A 39 -14.07 -1.57 1.15
C GLN A 39 -14.68 -0.39 0.39
N ASP A 40 -15.45 0.48 1.07
CA ASP A 40 -15.95 1.73 0.50
C ASP A 40 -14.80 2.69 0.17
N LEU A 41 -13.75 2.74 0.99
CA LEU A 41 -12.56 3.52 0.75
C LEU A 41 -11.81 3.03 -0.51
N GLU A 42 -11.57 1.73 -0.59
CA GLU A 42 -10.91 1.09 -1.73
C GLU A 42 -11.72 1.28 -3.03
N THR A 43 -13.03 1.05 -2.98
CA THR A 43 -13.90 1.10 -4.16
C THR A 43 -14.34 2.51 -4.55
N ARG A 44 -14.27 3.50 -3.65
CA ARG A 44 -14.64 4.90 -3.98
C ARG A 44 -13.45 5.83 -4.04
N ILE A 45 -12.49 5.75 -3.11
CA ILE A 45 -11.38 6.71 -3.04
C ILE A 45 -10.34 6.41 -4.11
N ILE A 46 -9.96 5.14 -4.34
CA ILE A 46 -9.00 4.80 -5.40
C ILE A 46 -9.47 5.29 -6.77
N PRO A 47 -10.69 4.95 -7.25
CA PRO A 47 -11.15 5.44 -8.54
C PRO A 47 -11.37 6.96 -8.56
N ARG A 48 -11.77 7.58 -7.45
CA ARG A 48 -11.90 9.05 -7.38
C ARG A 48 -10.55 9.75 -7.45
N MET A 49 -9.52 9.21 -6.80
CA MET A 49 -8.14 9.69 -6.89
C MET A 49 -7.61 9.54 -8.32
N ALA A 50 -7.92 8.42 -8.98
CA ALA A 50 -7.58 8.24 -10.39
C ALA A 50 -8.28 9.28 -11.28
N GLN A 51 -9.57 9.52 -11.07
CA GLN A 51 -10.30 10.58 -11.80
C GLN A 51 -9.71 11.97 -11.56
N LEU A 52 -9.30 12.29 -10.32
CA LEU A 52 -8.64 13.55 -9.99
C LEU A 52 -7.29 13.68 -10.68
N MET A 53 -6.51 12.60 -10.81
CA MET A 53 -5.25 12.59 -11.54
C MET A 53 -5.43 12.74 -13.05
N GLU A 54 -6.47 12.13 -13.63
CA GLU A 54 -6.82 12.32 -15.04
C GLU A 54 -7.27 13.77 -15.32
N GLN A 55 -8.04 14.36 -14.41
CA GLN A 55 -8.42 15.78 -14.49
C GLN A 55 -7.22 16.71 -14.30
N ALA A 56 -6.27 16.31 -13.44
CA ALA A 56 -5.04 17.05 -13.20
C ALA A 56 -4.10 17.07 -14.42
N ASP A 57 -4.14 16.04 -15.26
CA ASP A 57 -3.39 16.01 -16.53
C ASP A 57 -3.88 17.11 -17.50
N ARG A 58 -5.13 17.56 -17.35
CA ARG A 58 -5.70 18.68 -18.12
C ARG A 58 -5.34 20.05 -17.55
N ILE A 59 -4.71 20.12 -16.37
CA ILE A 59 -4.30 21.38 -15.75
C ILE A 59 -3.04 21.90 -16.46
N PRO A 60 -2.97 23.21 -16.76
CA PRO A 60 -1.79 23.80 -17.39
C PRO A 60 -0.50 23.52 -16.58
N PRO A 61 0.63 23.28 -17.26
CA PRO A 61 1.90 22.91 -16.63
C PRO A 61 2.40 23.89 -15.55
N GLY A 62 1.97 25.16 -15.59
CA GLY A 62 2.32 26.16 -14.58
C GLY A 62 1.59 26.02 -13.23
N GLN A 63 0.49 25.27 -13.14
CA GLN A 63 -0.31 25.11 -11.91
C GLN A 63 -0.25 23.69 -11.33
N ARG A 64 0.35 22.73 -12.03
CA ARG A 64 0.42 21.32 -11.59
C ARG A 64 1.62 21.00 -10.69
N ALA A 65 2.63 21.87 -10.59
CA ALA A 65 3.82 21.62 -9.77
C ALA A 65 3.53 21.29 -8.29
N PRO A 66 2.59 21.96 -7.60
CA PRO A 66 2.22 21.57 -6.24
C PRO A 66 1.59 20.18 -6.16
N LEU A 67 0.83 19.79 -7.19
CA LEU A 67 0.12 18.53 -7.24
C LEU A 67 1.05 17.36 -7.56
N GLU A 68 2.00 17.57 -8.49
CA GLU A 68 3.11 16.65 -8.74
C GLU A 68 3.90 16.39 -7.46
N GLN A 69 4.26 17.46 -6.74
CA GLN A 69 5.00 17.36 -5.49
C GLN A 69 4.22 16.61 -4.40
N TRP A 70 2.90 16.85 -4.30
CA TRP A 70 2.02 16.11 -3.40
C TRP A 70 1.94 14.63 -3.77
N ALA A 71 1.78 14.30 -5.05
CA ALA A 71 1.72 12.92 -5.52
C ALA A 71 3.03 12.17 -5.24
N THR A 72 4.19 12.82 -5.45
CA THR A 72 5.49 12.23 -5.12
C THR A 72 5.64 12.00 -3.61
N LYS A 73 5.27 12.97 -2.77
CA LYS A 73 5.33 12.82 -1.31
C LYS A 73 4.42 11.73 -0.80
N LEU A 74 3.18 11.67 -1.31
CA LEU A 74 2.23 10.64 -0.96
C LEU A 74 2.78 9.26 -1.32
N ARG A 75 3.29 9.10 -2.54
CA ARG A 75 3.91 7.85 -2.99
C ARG A 75 5.10 7.44 -2.13
N SER A 76 5.96 8.37 -1.75
CA SER A 76 7.08 8.10 -0.83
C SER A 76 6.60 7.59 0.52
N ALA A 77 5.63 8.28 1.15
CA ALA A 77 5.10 7.87 2.45
C ALA A 77 4.42 6.49 2.40
N PHE A 78 3.82 6.12 1.26
CA PHE A 78 3.28 4.79 1.05
C PHE A 78 4.37 3.72 1.01
N TYR A 79 5.47 3.96 0.29
CA TYR A 79 6.60 3.01 0.28
C TYR A 79 7.29 2.93 1.63
N ASP A 80 7.43 4.04 2.35
CA ASP A 80 7.97 4.02 3.72
C ASP A 80 7.08 3.18 4.66
N ALA A 81 5.76 3.23 4.48
CA ALA A 81 4.83 2.39 5.22
C ALA A 81 4.88 0.92 4.79
N GLU A 82 5.09 0.62 3.50
CA GLU A 82 5.33 -0.72 2.97
C GLU A 82 6.55 -1.35 3.61
N ASP A 83 7.68 -0.63 3.63
CA ASP A 83 8.92 -1.11 4.26
C ASP A 83 8.70 -1.44 5.74
N ILE A 84 7.91 -0.64 6.47
CA ILE A 84 7.59 -0.92 7.88
C ILE A 84 6.69 -2.15 8.02
N LEU A 85 5.67 -2.28 7.16
CA LEU A 85 4.76 -3.42 7.17
C LEU A 85 5.50 -4.72 6.81
N ASP A 86 6.37 -4.70 5.81
CA ASP A 86 7.17 -5.84 5.39
C ASP A 86 8.10 -6.31 6.52
N VAL A 87 8.70 -5.39 7.27
CA VAL A 87 9.50 -5.73 8.47
C VAL A 87 8.65 -6.34 9.57
N ALA A 88 7.44 -5.82 9.81
CA ALA A 88 6.53 -6.38 10.79
C ALA A 88 6.06 -7.79 10.40
N ASP A 89 5.75 -8.01 9.12
CA ASP A 89 5.35 -9.30 8.58
C ASP A 89 6.53 -10.31 8.57
N TYR A 90 7.76 -9.86 8.31
CA TYR A 90 8.96 -10.68 8.46
C TYR A 90 9.10 -11.21 9.89
N HIS A 91 8.95 -10.36 10.91
CA HIS A 91 9.02 -10.80 12.31
C HIS A 91 7.86 -11.72 12.72
N ARG A 92 6.68 -11.58 12.09
CA ARG A 92 5.56 -12.52 12.30
C ARG A 92 5.89 -13.89 11.70
N LEU A 93 6.41 -13.93 10.48
CA LEU A 93 6.81 -15.15 9.78
C LEU A 93 7.98 -15.85 10.47
N GLU A 94 8.97 -15.09 10.96
CA GLU A 94 10.10 -15.61 11.74
C GLU A 94 9.62 -16.35 13.00
N LYS A 95 8.69 -15.75 13.74
CA LYS A 95 8.09 -16.38 14.95
C LYS A 95 7.26 -17.61 14.61
N GLN A 96 6.49 -17.60 13.52
CA GLN A 96 5.72 -18.76 13.08
C GLN A 96 6.64 -19.91 12.64
N CYS A 97 7.71 -19.62 11.90
CA CYS A 97 8.69 -20.62 11.48
C CYS A 97 9.40 -21.25 12.68
N MET A 98 9.83 -20.44 13.65
CA MET A 98 10.40 -20.93 14.91
C MET A 98 9.41 -21.79 15.71
N SER A 99 8.13 -21.41 15.76
CA SER A 99 7.09 -22.19 16.41
C SER A 99 6.89 -23.55 15.74
N ILE A 100 6.87 -23.61 14.40
CA ILE A 100 6.71 -24.85 13.64
C ILE A 100 7.92 -25.78 13.87
N THR A 101 9.14 -25.25 13.85
CA THR A 101 10.35 -26.05 14.12
C THR A 101 10.37 -26.60 15.55
N ILE A 102 9.90 -25.84 16.54
CA ILE A 102 9.79 -26.33 17.92
C ILE A 102 8.73 -27.43 18.03
N ASP A 103 7.59 -27.29 17.33
CA ASP A 103 6.52 -28.30 17.32
C ASP A 103 6.99 -29.61 16.65
N GLU A 104 7.72 -29.53 15.52
CA GLU A 104 8.39 -30.68 14.90
C GLU A 104 9.44 -31.33 15.83
N CYS A 105 10.21 -30.55 16.57
CA CYS A 105 11.18 -31.09 17.54
C CYS A 105 10.50 -31.76 18.75
N ILE A 106 9.36 -31.24 19.23
CA ILE A 106 8.65 -31.82 20.38
C ILE A 106 7.86 -33.06 19.97
N TYR A 107 7.07 -33.01 18.89
CA TYR A 107 6.27 -34.14 18.42
C TYR A 107 7.07 -35.19 17.64
N GLY A 108 8.20 -34.81 17.02
CA GLY A 108 9.14 -35.75 16.41
C GLY A 108 9.96 -36.55 17.41
N SER A 109 10.02 -36.11 18.68
CA SER A 109 10.72 -36.80 19.77
C SER A 109 9.84 -37.82 20.52
N ASP A 110 8.51 -37.76 20.36
CA ASP A 110 7.53 -38.64 21.03
C ASP A 110 7.20 -39.91 20.20
N LEU A 111 7.84 -40.06 19.03
CA LEU A 111 7.68 -41.20 18.10
C LEU A 111 8.93 -42.08 18.00
N ARG A 112 9.86 -42.00 18.96
CA ARG A 112 11.04 -42.88 19.05
C ARG A 112 11.15 -43.59 20.39
#